data_AF-A0A5B0GTJ8-F1
#
_entry.id   AF-A0A5B0GTJ8-F1
#
_cell.length_a   1.000
_cell.length_b   1.000
_cell.length_c   1.000
_cell.angle_alpha   90.00
_cell.angle_beta   90.00
_cell.angle_gamma   90.00
#
_symmetry.space_group_name_H-M   'P 1'
#
loop_
_entity.id
_entity.type
_entity.pdbx_description
1 polymer ?
#
loop_
_entity_poly.entity_id
_entity_poly.type
_entity_poly.pdbx_seq_one_letter_code
_entity_poly.pdbx_strand_id
1 'polypeptide(L)'
;MKAVSVLLALLVVCAPNARADGATPPAGASEATPKLGALVPADTGRGKQVNLDGENLPVIATVELCEDIDEKCGRPHAVFTEESTSKSVKFFVPATLTPGSYRVRLTADRKTYFYSTSELVVRRAAPVITTLSKSALYPEGKDTYAALQIYGTGFARSAGTPAAISEQPAEENVIRVDGVPLSNCDPDKSRYCAPKLSISGTETTITVEGLPQALSGKVKLDVQVENVVSNPVTLLMSPFGRWTPRTFALAVLAVVLGISYFGNRKQVDVPSTPTERIRGWRTIYIDFDSNTYSLSRLQLVIWTFVALFGWVYLSVARSLIQGMATFSDIPNGLPGVLLISVGTSVAAGGVAAVKGGKSAGPFSPSFRDFYSVGGIVAPERAQFFLWTLVGAVGFIVYTLALDPATIETLPKLPEGFLQLAGISAAGYVGGKIVRKTGPVLTDVKAEFSTVKNEATWTLTGSGLAKNATFSFKEGDGTQVPTESPLVGATAEAASADQDGDATLFKKLTVKMLNAPKEAFAPAAPPPPASAGAGGAAGAAGQPTFHKRLFVIVNPDGQRAEWPY
;
A
#
# COMPACT_ATOMS: atom_id res chain seq x y z
N MET A 1 -22.78 8.61 7.20
CA MET A 1 -22.84 10.08 6.98
C MET A 1 -22.24 10.34 5.60
N LYS A 2 -22.90 10.84 4.56
CA LYS A 2 -24.29 11.23 4.27
C LYS A 2 -24.64 10.61 2.91
N ALA A 3 -25.79 9.96 2.83
CA ALA A 3 -26.51 9.73 1.58
C ALA A 3 -27.21 11.03 1.20
N VAL A 4 -27.27 11.35 -0.10
CA VAL A 4 -28.25 12.28 -0.67
C VAL A 4 -28.69 11.73 -2.02
N SER A 5 -29.92 11.23 -2.02
CA SER A 5 -30.77 11.04 -3.20
C SER A 5 -31.05 12.37 -3.88
N VAL A 6 -31.08 12.41 -5.21
CA VAL A 6 -32.01 13.31 -5.93
C VAL A 6 -32.64 12.55 -7.09
N LEU A 7 -33.97 12.63 -7.06
CA LEU A 7 -34.99 12.01 -7.87
C LEU A 7 -35.29 12.90 -9.09
N LEU A 8 -35.51 12.25 -10.24
CA LEU A 8 -36.49 12.55 -11.31
C LEU A 8 -37.02 13.99 -11.47
N ALA A 9 -36.78 14.58 -12.64
CA ALA A 9 -37.67 15.58 -13.25
C ALA A 9 -37.72 15.37 -14.77
N LEU A 10 -38.67 14.55 -15.23
CA LEU A 10 -39.10 14.51 -16.63
C LEU A 10 -39.97 15.75 -16.87
N LEU A 11 -39.42 16.75 -17.55
CA LEU A 11 -40.17 17.89 -18.07
C LEU A 11 -40.80 17.48 -19.41
N VAL A 12 -42.05 17.03 -19.35
CA VAL A 12 -42.93 16.98 -20.52
C VAL A 12 -43.40 18.42 -20.77
N VAL A 13 -42.84 19.05 -21.79
CA VAL A 13 -43.36 20.32 -22.31
C VAL A 13 -44.55 20.00 -23.22
N CYS A 14 -45.76 20.12 -22.69
CA CYS A 14 -46.97 20.22 -23.50
C CYS A 14 -47.02 21.63 -24.11
N ALA A 15 -46.77 21.74 -25.41
CA ALA A 15 -47.07 22.95 -26.18
C ALA A 15 -48.60 23.06 -26.40
N PRO A 16 -49.17 24.28 -26.36
CA PRO A 16 -50.59 24.48 -26.65
C PRO A 16 -50.88 24.32 -28.14
N ASN A 17 -51.94 23.58 -28.46
CA ASN A 17 -52.56 23.55 -29.79
C ASN A 17 -53.10 24.95 -30.14
N ALA A 18 -52.31 25.73 -30.87
CA ALA A 18 -52.79 26.91 -31.58
C ALA A 18 -53.53 26.44 -32.84
N ARG A 19 -54.86 26.47 -32.77
CA ARG A 19 -55.76 26.29 -33.91
C ARG A 19 -55.65 27.55 -34.76
N ALA A 20 -54.91 27.47 -35.87
CA ALA A 20 -54.86 28.55 -36.85
C ALA A 20 -56.16 28.53 -37.67
N ASP A 21 -56.89 29.64 -37.60
CA ASP A 21 -58.06 29.91 -38.43
C ASP A 21 -57.70 29.97 -39.91
N GLY A 22 -58.59 29.43 -40.74
CA GLY A 22 -58.43 29.32 -42.18
C GLY A 22 -58.36 30.68 -42.86
N ALA A 23 -57.19 31.00 -43.40
CA ALA A 23 -57.04 31.97 -44.47
C ALA A 23 -56.99 31.22 -45.81
N THR A 24 -57.99 31.45 -46.64
CA THR A 24 -58.08 30.98 -48.03
C THR A 24 -56.90 31.54 -48.83
N PRO A 25 -56.06 30.70 -49.48
CA PRO A 25 -54.96 31.21 -50.29
C PRO A 25 -55.48 31.81 -51.60
N PRO A 26 -54.88 32.92 -52.09
CA PRO A 26 -55.24 33.51 -53.37
C PRO A 26 -54.89 32.55 -54.51
N ALA A 27 -55.88 32.25 -55.34
CA ALA A 27 -55.72 31.50 -56.58
C ALA A 27 -54.84 32.30 -57.55
N GLY A 28 -53.66 31.78 -57.86
CA GLY A 28 -52.77 32.39 -58.86
C GLY A 28 -51.27 32.15 -58.72
N ALA A 29 -50.81 31.37 -57.73
CA ALA A 29 -49.41 30.94 -57.69
C ALA A 29 -49.22 29.71 -58.58
N SER A 30 -48.53 29.89 -59.71
CA SER A 30 -47.94 28.79 -60.48
C SER A 30 -47.23 27.84 -59.50
N GLU A 31 -47.63 26.57 -59.46
CA GLU A 31 -47.00 25.53 -58.63
C GLU A 31 -45.52 25.46 -58.98
N ALA A 32 -44.70 26.20 -58.23
CA ALA A 32 -43.28 26.18 -58.39
C ALA A 32 -42.79 24.79 -58.01
N THR A 33 -42.28 24.06 -59.00
CA THR A 33 -41.85 22.68 -58.85
C THR A 33 -40.80 22.59 -57.74
N PRO A 34 -40.95 21.71 -56.73
CA PRO A 34 -39.99 21.60 -55.64
C PRO A 34 -38.61 21.26 -56.19
N LYS A 35 -37.58 21.99 -55.79
CA LYS A 35 -36.19 21.71 -56.15
C LYS A 35 -35.42 21.25 -54.92
N LEU A 36 -34.84 20.06 -54.99
CA LEU A 36 -34.02 19.51 -53.93
C LEU A 36 -32.56 19.89 -54.17
N GLY A 37 -31.97 20.55 -53.18
CA GLY A 37 -30.57 20.90 -53.13
C GLY A 37 -29.71 19.77 -52.58
N ALA A 38 -28.48 20.11 -52.24
CA ALA A 38 -27.49 19.18 -51.71
C ALA A 38 -27.71 18.88 -50.22
N LEU A 39 -27.21 17.73 -49.80
CA LEU A 39 -27.10 17.37 -48.38
C LEU A 39 -25.88 18.05 -47.76
N VAL A 40 -26.07 18.63 -46.57
CA VAL A 40 -25.02 19.32 -45.82
C VAL A 40 -24.99 18.78 -44.37
N PRO A 41 -23.95 18.03 -43.98
CA PRO A 41 -22.90 17.48 -44.85
C PRO A 41 -23.42 16.29 -45.67
N ALA A 42 -22.91 16.13 -46.90
CA ALA A 42 -23.17 14.95 -47.75
C ALA A 42 -22.49 13.67 -47.22
N ASP A 43 -21.57 13.83 -46.28
CA ASP A 43 -20.80 12.78 -45.64
C ASP A 43 -20.88 12.97 -44.12
N THR A 44 -21.47 12.00 -43.42
CA THR A 44 -21.83 12.18 -42.02
C THR A 44 -21.71 10.90 -41.21
N GLY A 45 -21.63 11.05 -39.88
CA GLY A 45 -21.66 9.93 -38.95
C GLY A 45 -23.07 9.61 -38.44
N ARG A 46 -23.25 8.41 -37.90
CA ARG A 46 -24.47 8.02 -37.17
C ARG A 46 -24.73 8.99 -36.01
N GLY A 47 -25.99 9.33 -35.77
CA GLY A 47 -26.42 10.26 -34.73
C GLY A 47 -26.10 11.74 -35.00
N LYS A 48 -25.54 12.07 -36.18
CA LYS A 48 -25.28 13.46 -36.58
C LYS A 48 -26.46 14.02 -37.35
N GLN A 49 -26.64 15.33 -37.21
CA GLN A 49 -27.65 16.08 -37.94
C GLN A 49 -27.20 16.26 -39.39
N VAL A 50 -28.15 16.18 -40.31
CA VAL A 50 -27.98 16.46 -41.74
C VAL A 50 -29.05 17.45 -42.13
N ASN A 51 -28.67 18.45 -42.92
CA ASN A 51 -29.56 19.42 -43.51
C ASN A 51 -29.69 19.14 -45.01
N LEU A 52 -30.91 19.02 -45.51
CA LEU A 52 -31.21 18.96 -46.93
C LEU A 52 -31.79 20.30 -47.36
N ASP A 53 -31.03 21.06 -48.14
CA ASP A 53 -31.49 22.35 -48.66
C ASP A 53 -32.41 22.14 -49.87
N GLY A 54 -33.30 23.09 -50.13
CA GLY A 54 -34.20 23.06 -51.29
C GLY A 54 -34.96 24.37 -51.52
N GLU A 55 -35.80 24.39 -52.53
CA GLU A 55 -36.71 25.50 -52.86
C GLU A 55 -38.13 24.98 -53.05
N ASN A 56 -39.10 25.69 -52.47
CA ASN A 56 -40.53 25.34 -52.53
C ASN A 56 -40.80 23.91 -52.02
N LEU A 57 -40.10 23.49 -50.96
CA LEU A 57 -40.33 22.20 -50.34
C LEU A 57 -41.74 22.20 -49.70
N PRO A 58 -42.57 21.18 -49.98
CA PRO A 58 -43.86 21.03 -49.30
C PRO A 58 -43.64 20.68 -47.82
N VAL A 59 -44.72 20.70 -47.03
CA VAL A 59 -44.67 20.20 -45.66
C VAL A 59 -44.32 18.71 -45.70
N ILE A 60 -43.16 18.34 -45.16
CA ILE A 60 -42.68 16.96 -45.19
C ILE A 60 -43.26 16.19 -44.00
N ALA A 61 -43.93 15.08 -44.29
CA ALA A 61 -44.53 14.19 -43.29
C ALA A 61 -43.50 13.19 -42.72
N THR A 62 -42.66 12.60 -43.57
CA THR A 62 -41.61 11.66 -43.14
C THR A 62 -40.33 11.80 -43.97
N VAL A 63 -39.20 11.52 -43.32
CA VAL A 63 -37.87 11.39 -43.95
C VAL A 63 -37.40 9.96 -43.79
N GLU A 64 -36.94 9.37 -44.88
CA GLU A 64 -36.47 7.99 -44.92
C GLU A 64 -35.12 7.90 -45.64
N LEU A 65 -34.26 7.00 -45.18
CA LEU A 65 -32.99 6.67 -45.83
C LEU A 65 -33.13 5.35 -46.58
N CYS A 66 -32.80 5.38 -47.86
CA CYS A 66 -32.93 4.28 -48.80
C CYS A 66 -31.53 3.84 -49.23
N GLU A 67 -31.18 2.57 -49.09
CA GLU A 67 -29.91 2.06 -49.61
C GLU A 67 -29.88 2.25 -51.14
N ASP A 68 -28.74 2.72 -51.67
CA ASP A 68 -28.63 3.18 -53.07
C ASP A 68 -28.94 2.09 -54.13
N ILE A 69 -28.81 0.82 -53.75
CA ILE A 69 -29.14 -0.35 -54.57
C ILE A 69 -30.66 -0.60 -54.73
N ASP A 70 -31.51 0.09 -53.97
CA ASP A 70 -32.95 -0.11 -54.00
C ASP A 70 -33.65 1.05 -54.72
N GLU A 71 -33.80 0.92 -56.03
CA GLU A 71 -34.46 1.91 -56.90
C GLU A 71 -35.91 2.22 -56.48
N LYS A 72 -36.54 1.32 -55.72
CA LYS A 72 -37.90 1.47 -55.18
C LYS A 72 -37.94 1.79 -53.70
N CYS A 73 -36.79 1.80 -53.02
CA CYS A 73 -36.67 1.93 -51.57
C CYS A 73 -37.70 1.06 -50.84
N GLY A 74 -37.66 -0.24 -51.12
CA GLY A 74 -38.50 -1.28 -50.54
C GLY A 74 -38.24 -1.53 -49.06
N ARG A 75 -37.09 -1.11 -48.51
CA ARG A 75 -36.78 -1.14 -47.07
C ARG A 75 -36.25 0.20 -46.56
N PRO A 76 -37.11 1.21 -46.39
CA PRO A 76 -36.71 2.52 -45.88
C PRO A 76 -36.32 2.45 -44.40
N HIS A 77 -35.26 3.16 -44.03
CA HIS A 77 -34.95 3.46 -42.64
C HIS A 77 -35.61 4.78 -42.25
N ALA A 78 -36.64 4.72 -41.41
CA ALA A 78 -37.31 5.90 -40.91
C ALA A 78 -36.35 6.77 -40.09
N VAL A 79 -36.40 8.09 -40.32
CA VAL A 79 -35.55 9.05 -39.66
C VAL A 79 -36.37 10.07 -38.88
N PHE A 80 -35.84 10.50 -37.74
CA PHE A 80 -36.44 11.58 -36.97
C PHE A 80 -36.12 12.93 -37.62
N THR A 81 -37.16 13.59 -38.12
CA THR A 81 -37.11 14.97 -38.64
C THR A 81 -37.19 15.94 -37.48
N GLU A 82 -36.23 16.84 -37.38
CA GLU A 82 -36.20 17.89 -36.34
C GLU A 82 -36.94 19.15 -36.80
N GLU A 83 -36.68 19.58 -38.03
CA GLU A 83 -37.23 20.81 -38.60
C GLU A 83 -37.52 20.62 -40.10
N SER A 84 -38.66 21.12 -40.58
CA SER A 84 -39.02 21.12 -42.00
C SER A 84 -39.57 22.50 -42.36
N THR A 85 -38.93 23.17 -43.30
CA THR A 85 -39.34 24.46 -43.85
C THR A 85 -39.51 24.35 -45.36
N SER A 86 -40.02 25.41 -46.01
CA SER A 86 -40.10 25.46 -47.48
C SER A 86 -38.74 25.54 -48.18
N LYS A 87 -37.64 25.66 -47.42
CA LYS A 87 -36.28 25.79 -47.94
C LYS A 87 -35.29 24.74 -47.42
N SER A 88 -35.62 24.01 -46.36
CA SER A 88 -34.71 23.03 -45.79
C SER A 88 -35.41 22.00 -44.91
N VAL A 89 -34.81 20.82 -44.81
CA VAL A 89 -35.24 19.74 -43.91
C VAL A 89 -34.03 19.28 -43.09
N LYS A 90 -34.14 19.33 -41.77
CA LYS A 90 -33.12 18.86 -40.83
C LYS A 90 -33.54 17.56 -40.17
N PHE A 91 -32.66 16.58 -40.16
CA PHE A 91 -32.92 15.26 -39.57
C PHE A 91 -31.64 14.65 -38.98
N PHE A 92 -31.78 13.68 -38.07
CA PHE A 92 -30.65 12.98 -37.46
C PHE A 92 -30.46 11.59 -38.04
N VAL A 93 -29.26 11.25 -38.51
CA VAL A 93 -28.97 9.89 -38.98
C VAL A 93 -29.17 8.89 -37.83
N PRO A 94 -29.98 7.83 -38.00
CA PRO A 94 -30.23 6.86 -36.92
C PRO A 94 -28.93 6.24 -36.40
N ALA A 95 -28.80 6.11 -35.08
CA ALA A 95 -27.62 5.51 -34.45
C ALA A 95 -27.41 4.04 -34.86
N THR A 96 -28.49 3.36 -35.21
CA THR A 96 -28.52 1.96 -35.64
C THR A 96 -28.36 1.78 -37.16
N LEU A 97 -28.24 2.87 -37.93
CA LEU A 97 -28.12 2.77 -39.38
C LEU A 97 -26.79 2.13 -39.77
N THR A 98 -26.82 1.23 -40.74
CA THR A 98 -25.63 0.62 -41.34
C THR A 98 -24.81 1.68 -42.08
N PRO A 99 -23.47 1.72 -41.96
CA PRO A 99 -22.66 2.60 -42.82
C PRO A 99 -22.87 2.24 -44.29
N GLY A 100 -22.97 3.24 -45.16
CA GLY A 100 -23.26 3.05 -46.58
C GLY A 100 -23.67 4.33 -47.29
N SER A 101 -23.90 4.23 -48.60
CA SER A 101 -24.53 5.30 -49.40
C SER A 101 -26.04 5.16 -49.34
N TYR A 102 -26.70 6.25 -48.97
CA TYR A 102 -28.15 6.33 -48.87
C TYR A 102 -28.69 7.46 -49.74
N ARG A 103 -29.83 7.25 -50.38
CA ARG A 103 -30.66 8.35 -50.88
C ARG A 103 -31.68 8.74 -49.83
N VAL A 104 -31.90 10.05 -49.69
CA VAL A 104 -32.90 10.58 -48.78
C VAL A 104 -34.22 10.67 -49.53
N ARG A 105 -35.23 9.95 -49.05
CA ARG A 105 -36.61 10.04 -49.55
C ARG A 105 -37.41 10.93 -48.59
N LEU A 106 -37.94 12.02 -49.12
CA LEU A 106 -38.91 12.87 -48.42
C LEU A 106 -40.32 12.51 -48.90
N THR A 107 -41.24 12.37 -47.95
CA THR A 107 -42.65 12.10 -48.23
C THR A 107 -43.48 13.28 -47.75
N ALA A 108 -44.13 14.00 -48.67
CA ALA A 108 -44.92 15.20 -48.33
C ALA A 108 -46.37 14.85 -47.95
N ASP A 109 -46.96 13.87 -48.64
CA ASP A 109 -48.26 13.28 -48.37
C ASP A 109 -48.18 11.76 -48.62
N ARG A 110 -49.28 11.01 -48.48
CA ARG A 110 -49.23 9.53 -48.63
C ARG A 110 -48.84 9.03 -50.04
N LYS A 111 -48.59 9.91 -51.03
CA LYS A 111 -48.40 9.51 -52.43
C LYS A 111 -47.24 10.21 -53.15
N THR A 112 -46.74 11.33 -52.64
CA THR A 112 -45.74 12.17 -53.32
C THR A 112 -44.38 12.01 -52.65
N TYR A 113 -43.44 11.49 -53.42
CA TYR A 113 -42.07 11.20 -52.98
C TYR A 113 -41.07 12.09 -53.70
N PHE A 114 -40.10 12.58 -52.95
CA PHE A 114 -38.99 13.39 -53.43
C PHE A 114 -37.69 12.70 -53.02
N TYR A 115 -36.73 12.59 -53.94
CA TYR A 115 -35.43 11.99 -53.66
C TYR A 115 -34.35 13.06 -53.68
N SER A 116 -33.43 13.03 -52.72
CA SER A 116 -32.25 13.88 -52.76
C SER A 116 -31.47 13.67 -54.05
N THR A 117 -30.92 14.76 -54.59
CA THR A 117 -30.11 14.74 -55.81
C THR A 117 -28.70 14.17 -55.55
N SER A 118 -28.22 14.30 -54.31
CA SER A 118 -26.97 13.69 -53.83
C SER A 118 -27.23 12.53 -52.89
N GLU A 119 -26.30 11.58 -52.86
CA GLU A 119 -26.23 10.53 -51.83
C GLU A 119 -25.78 11.13 -50.48
N LEU A 120 -26.36 10.61 -49.40
CA LEU A 120 -25.86 10.72 -48.05
C LEU A 120 -24.91 9.54 -47.80
N VAL A 121 -23.62 9.81 -47.72
CA VAL A 121 -22.65 8.81 -47.30
C VAL A 121 -22.63 8.78 -45.78
N VAL A 122 -23.17 7.72 -45.18
CA VAL A 122 -23.11 7.51 -43.74
C VAL A 122 -21.85 6.73 -43.43
N ARG A 123 -20.85 7.43 -42.90
CA ARG A 123 -19.59 6.83 -42.46
C ARG A 123 -19.70 6.27 -41.06
N ARG A 124 -18.85 5.28 -40.83
CA ARG A 124 -18.60 4.76 -39.49
C ARG A 124 -17.94 5.86 -38.65
N ALA A 125 -18.24 5.86 -37.35
CA ALA A 125 -17.49 6.71 -36.43
C ALA A 125 -16.03 6.26 -36.46
N ALA A 126 -15.10 7.21 -36.54
CA ALA A 126 -13.67 6.89 -36.42
C ALA A 126 -13.44 6.13 -35.10
N PRO A 127 -12.59 5.09 -35.09
CA PRO A 127 -12.28 4.38 -33.87
C PRO A 127 -11.65 5.36 -32.87
N VAL A 128 -12.11 5.32 -31.62
CA VAL A 128 -11.57 6.15 -30.54
C VAL A 128 -11.29 5.26 -29.35
N ILE A 129 -10.06 5.26 -28.87
CA ILE A 129 -9.68 4.60 -27.62
C ILE A 129 -9.99 5.57 -26.47
N THR A 130 -10.88 5.15 -25.58
CA THR A 130 -11.27 5.94 -24.41
C THR A 130 -10.42 5.60 -23.19
N THR A 131 -10.14 4.31 -22.95
CA THR A 131 -9.30 3.87 -21.84
C THR A 131 -8.73 2.47 -22.09
N LEU A 132 -7.72 2.09 -21.32
CA LEU A 132 -7.15 0.75 -21.28
C LEU A 132 -7.50 0.10 -19.94
N SER A 133 -7.67 -1.22 -19.89
CA SER A 133 -7.86 -1.94 -18.62
C SER A 133 -6.71 -1.73 -17.64
N LYS A 134 -5.51 -1.49 -18.18
CA LYS A 134 -4.27 -1.28 -17.44
C LYS A 134 -3.43 -0.27 -18.20
N SER A 135 -2.85 0.69 -17.49
CA SER A 135 -1.87 1.63 -18.04
C SER A 135 -0.48 1.00 -18.21
N ALA A 136 -0.25 -0.17 -17.61
CA ALA A 136 0.96 -0.94 -17.76
C ALA A 136 0.71 -2.44 -17.82
N LEU A 137 1.55 -3.14 -18.58
CA LEU A 137 1.56 -4.59 -18.69
C LEU A 137 2.81 -5.18 -18.07
N TYR A 138 2.62 -6.33 -17.45
CA TYR A 138 3.68 -7.13 -16.84
C TYR A 138 3.85 -8.45 -17.58
N PRO A 139 5.08 -8.99 -17.63
CA PRO A 139 5.36 -10.33 -18.15
C PRO A 139 4.43 -11.38 -17.51
N GLU A 140 3.78 -12.17 -18.35
CA GLU A 140 2.98 -13.34 -17.98
C GLU A 140 3.52 -14.54 -18.77
N GLY A 141 4.36 -15.35 -18.10
CA GLY A 141 5.11 -16.43 -18.73
C GLY A 141 6.50 -16.02 -19.24
N LYS A 142 7.08 -16.84 -20.13
CA LYS A 142 8.45 -16.61 -20.64
C LYS A 142 8.54 -15.47 -21.65
N ASP A 143 7.58 -15.36 -22.56
CA ASP A 143 7.75 -14.51 -23.76
C ASP A 143 6.58 -13.54 -24.02
N THR A 144 5.54 -13.58 -23.18
CA THR A 144 4.31 -12.80 -23.37
C THR A 144 4.00 -11.87 -22.20
N TYR A 145 3.21 -10.83 -22.46
CA TYR A 145 2.58 -9.98 -21.46
C TYR A 145 1.18 -10.47 -21.12
N ALA A 146 0.67 -10.00 -19.98
CA ALA A 146 -0.71 -10.23 -19.60
C ALA A 146 -1.72 -9.63 -20.59
N ALA A 147 -2.91 -10.21 -20.65
CA ALA A 147 -4.00 -9.74 -21.50
C ALA A 147 -4.31 -8.25 -21.26
N LEU A 148 -4.50 -7.53 -22.36
CA LEU A 148 -4.85 -6.11 -22.41
C LEU A 148 -6.27 -5.96 -22.98
N GLN A 149 -7.13 -5.23 -22.27
CA GLN A 149 -8.41 -4.80 -22.84
C GLN A 149 -8.34 -3.31 -23.18
N ILE A 150 -8.79 -2.99 -24.38
CA ILE A 150 -8.86 -1.65 -24.95
C ILE A 150 -10.34 -1.29 -25.01
N TYR A 151 -10.72 -0.22 -24.33
CA TYR A 151 -12.09 0.27 -24.32
C TYR A 151 -12.20 1.50 -25.22
N GLY A 152 -13.32 1.63 -25.92
CA GLY A 152 -13.51 2.67 -26.91
C GLY A 152 -14.83 2.60 -27.65
N THR A 153 -14.85 3.22 -28.83
CA THR A 153 -16.00 3.20 -29.74
C THR A 153 -15.51 3.07 -31.18
N GLY A 154 -16.35 2.54 -32.06
CA GLY A 154 -16.02 2.43 -33.48
C GLY A 154 -15.11 1.26 -33.83
N PHE A 155 -15.05 0.22 -32.98
CA PHE A 155 -14.21 -0.97 -33.20
C PHE A 155 -14.85 -2.07 -34.06
N ALA A 156 -16.15 -1.98 -34.39
CA ALA A 156 -16.84 -2.99 -35.20
C ALA A 156 -16.71 -2.74 -36.71
N ARG A 157 -16.62 -3.84 -37.49
CA ARG A 157 -16.62 -3.80 -38.96
C ARG A 157 -18.01 -3.76 -39.58
N SER A 158 -18.96 -4.56 -39.10
CA SER A 158 -20.32 -4.57 -39.66
C SER A 158 -21.33 -3.98 -38.71
N ALA A 159 -22.24 -3.17 -39.24
CA ALA A 159 -23.49 -2.83 -38.56
C ALA A 159 -24.49 -3.99 -38.72
N GLY A 160 -24.09 -5.18 -38.27
CA GLY A 160 -25.03 -6.28 -38.09
C GLY A 160 -26.08 -5.91 -37.04
N THR A 161 -27.21 -6.61 -37.03
CA THR A 161 -28.15 -6.53 -35.90
C THR A 161 -27.44 -6.77 -34.57
N PRO A 162 -27.91 -6.23 -33.42
CA PRO A 162 -27.25 -6.39 -32.12
C PRO A 162 -26.91 -7.85 -31.75
N ALA A 163 -27.67 -8.81 -32.26
CA ALA A 163 -27.41 -10.25 -32.11
C ALA A 163 -26.24 -10.76 -32.97
N ALA A 164 -25.99 -10.18 -34.15
CA ALA A 164 -24.86 -10.52 -35.03
C ALA A 164 -23.55 -9.79 -34.66
N ILE A 165 -23.62 -8.66 -33.94
CA ILE A 165 -22.43 -7.93 -33.42
C ILE A 165 -21.74 -8.71 -32.30
N SER A 166 -22.46 -9.61 -31.60
CA SER A 166 -21.90 -10.44 -30.52
C SER A 166 -20.96 -11.56 -31.02
N GLU A 167 -20.93 -11.86 -32.32
CA GLU A 167 -20.22 -13.04 -32.86
C GLU A 167 -19.26 -12.73 -34.02
N GLN A 168 -19.18 -11.48 -34.49
CA GLN A 168 -18.15 -11.16 -35.49
C GLN A 168 -16.78 -10.99 -34.82
N PRO A 169 -15.78 -11.81 -35.19
CA PRO A 169 -14.48 -11.74 -34.58
C PRO A 169 -13.82 -10.39 -34.91
N ALA A 170 -13.29 -9.71 -33.90
CA ALA A 170 -12.40 -8.55 -34.08
C ALA A 170 -11.05 -8.90 -34.74
N GLU A 171 -10.92 -10.10 -35.33
CA GLU A 171 -9.72 -10.62 -35.97
C GLU A 171 -9.21 -9.73 -37.12
N GLU A 172 -10.04 -8.83 -37.62
CA GLU A 172 -9.68 -7.89 -38.69
C GLU A 172 -9.32 -6.48 -38.20
N ASN A 173 -9.36 -6.24 -36.88
CA ASN A 173 -8.83 -5.02 -36.27
C ASN A 173 -7.31 -5.15 -36.16
N VAL A 174 -6.60 -4.15 -36.67
CA VAL A 174 -5.14 -4.16 -36.65
C VAL A 174 -4.68 -3.31 -35.48
N ILE A 175 -4.12 -3.98 -34.47
CA ILE A 175 -3.47 -3.28 -33.35
C ILE A 175 -2.11 -2.81 -33.84
N ARG A 176 -1.84 -1.51 -33.69
CA ARG A 176 -0.55 -0.92 -34.07
C ARG A 176 0.18 -0.47 -32.81
N VAL A 177 1.47 -0.75 -32.81
CA VAL A 177 2.40 -0.35 -31.75
C VAL A 177 3.46 0.55 -32.37
N ASP A 178 3.54 1.78 -31.90
CA ASP A 178 4.37 2.86 -32.47
C ASP A 178 4.11 3.07 -33.97
N GLY A 179 2.84 2.95 -34.38
CA GLY A 179 2.44 3.07 -35.78
C GLY A 179 2.75 1.84 -36.66
N VAL A 180 3.32 0.78 -36.10
CA VAL A 180 3.60 -0.48 -36.83
C VAL A 180 2.53 -1.51 -36.50
N PRO A 181 1.87 -2.13 -37.49
CA PRO A 181 0.88 -3.17 -37.23
C PRO A 181 1.52 -4.39 -36.58
N LEU A 182 0.91 -4.86 -35.49
CA LEU A 182 1.23 -6.16 -34.89
C LEU A 182 0.67 -7.25 -35.79
N SER A 183 1.52 -8.19 -36.18
CA SER A 183 1.12 -9.33 -37.00
C SER A 183 1.51 -10.64 -36.34
N ASN A 184 0.71 -11.67 -36.61
CA ASN A 184 1.06 -13.02 -36.24
C ASN A 184 2.16 -13.52 -37.18
N CYS A 185 3.39 -13.57 -36.69
CA CYS A 185 4.56 -13.97 -37.46
C CYS A 185 5.62 -14.61 -36.57
N ASP A 186 6.60 -15.23 -37.23
CA ASP A 186 7.75 -15.86 -36.59
C ASP A 186 8.57 -14.82 -35.79
N PRO A 187 8.70 -14.98 -34.45
CA PRO A 187 9.31 -13.99 -33.57
C PRO A 187 10.77 -13.64 -33.92
N ASP A 188 11.48 -14.52 -34.63
CA ASP A 188 12.89 -14.32 -34.98
C ASP A 188 13.13 -13.21 -36.03
N LYS A 189 12.07 -12.67 -36.66
CA LYS A 189 12.18 -11.71 -37.76
C LYS A 189 11.84 -10.26 -37.40
N SER A 190 11.09 -10.00 -36.33
CA SER A 190 10.69 -8.63 -35.94
C SER A 190 10.20 -8.56 -34.49
N ARG A 191 10.52 -7.47 -33.78
CA ARG A 191 10.01 -7.18 -32.42
C ARG A 191 8.48 -7.00 -32.36
N TYR A 192 7.84 -6.81 -33.52
CA TYR A 192 6.40 -6.64 -33.68
C TYR A 192 5.69 -7.96 -34.05
N CYS A 193 6.43 -9.08 -34.09
CA CYS A 193 5.87 -10.41 -34.32
C CYS A 193 5.44 -11.05 -33.00
N ALA A 194 4.23 -11.61 -33.01
CA ALA A 194 3.60 -12.18 -31.83
C ALA A 194 2.96 -13.53 -32.17
N PRO A 195 3.67 -14.67 -31.96
CA PRO A 195 3.24 -15.99 -32.44
C PRO A 195 1.97 -16.53 -31.72
N LYS A 196 1.59 -15.91 -30.60
CA LYS A 196 0.40 -16.25 -29.81
C LYS A 196 -0.59 -15.09 -29.75
N LEU A 197 -0.49 -14.13 -30.69
CA LEU A 197 -1.37 -12.97 -30.70
C LEU A 197 -2.80 -13.42 -30.98
N SER A 198 -3.70 -13.12 -30.04
CA SER A 198 -5.14 -13.26 -30.23
C SER A 198 -5.78 -11.89 -30.03
N ILE A 199 -6.59 -11.47 -30.99
CA ILE A 199 -7.36 -10.23 -30.95
C ILE A 199 -8.82 -10.61 -31.07
N SER A 200 -9.59 -10.36 -30.01
CA SER A 200 -11.04 -10.56 -29.98
C SER A 200 -11.71 -9.31 -29.45
N GLY A 201 -12.99 -9.06 -29.78
CA GLY A 201 -13.60 -7.80 -29.37
C GLY A 201 -15.00 -7.57 -29.92
N THR A 202 -15.60 -6.49 -29.43
CA THR A 202 -16.91 -5.95 -29.78
C THR A 202 -16.77 -4.52 -30.30
N GLU A 203 -17.88 -3.83 -30.56
CA GLU A 203 -17.85 -2.41 -30.98
C GLU A 203 -17.18 -1.47 -29.96
N THR A 204 -17.12 -1.88 -28.68
CA THR A 204 -16.65 -1.03 -27.58
C THR A 204 -15.43 -1.57 -26.84
N THR A 205 -15.08 -2.85 -27.00
CA THR A 205 -13.99 -3.48 -26.25
C THR A 205 -13.18 -4.39 -27.15
N ILE A 206 -11.85 -4.27 -27.15
CA ILE A 206 -10.93 -5.20 -27.80
C ILE A 206 -10.04 -5.84 -26.74
N THR A 207 -9.97 -7.16 -26.70
CA THR A 207 -9.05 -7.93 -25.89
C THR A 207 -7.88 -8.39 -26.76
N VAL A 208 -6.66 -8.09 -26.32
CA VAL A 208 -5.41 -8.47 -26.96
C VAL A 208 -4.63 -9.37 -26.01
N GLU A 209 -4.37 -10.59 -26.45
CA GLU A 209 -3.59 -11.59 -25.72
C GLU A 209 -2.32 -11.96 -26.50
N GLY A 210 -1.28 -12.42 -25.78
CA GLY A 210 -0.04 -12.88 -26.42
C GLY A 210 0.87 -11.77 -26.94
N LEU A 211 0.76 -10.55 -26.39
CA LEU A 211 1.68 -9.45 -26.69
C LEU A 211 3.12 -9.84 -26.35
N PRO A 212 4.10 -9.67 -27.25
CA PRO A 212 5.45 -10.20 -27.08
C PRO A 212 6.30 -9.30 -26.16
N GLN A 213 7.17 -9.90 -25.36
CA GLN A 213 8.04 -9.18 -24.42
C GLN A 213 9.04 -8.22 -25.09
N ALA A 214 9.35 -8.45 -26.38
CA ALA A 214 10.20 -7.58 -27.20
C ALA A 214 9.68 -6.13 -27.33
N LEU A 215 8.41 -5.88 -27.01
CA LEU A 215 7.80 -4.55 -26.96
C LEU A 215 8.04 -3.81 -25.64
N SER A 216 8.96 -4.27 -24.78
CA SER A 216 9.26 -3.62 -23.51
C SER A 216 9.61 -2.14 -23.67
N GLY A 217 9.04 -1.29 -22.82
CA GLY A 217 9.22 0.17 -22.83
C GLY A 217 7.89 0.92 -22.87
N LYS A 218 7.97 2.23 -23.09
CA LYS A 218 6.79 3.07 -23.36
C LYS A 218 6.47 2.97 -24.84
N VAL A 219 5.29 2.46 -25.17
CA VAL A 219 4.84 2.30 -26.54
C VAL A 219 3.54 3.08 -26.77
N LYS A 220 3.32 3.54 -28.00
CA LYS A 220 2.04 4.13 -28.42
C LYS A 220 1.18 3.06 -29.05
N LEU A 221 0.02 2.83 -28.47
CA LEU A 221 -0.99 1.89 -28.97
C LEU A 221 -2.05 2.65 -29.74
N ASP A 222 -2.32 2.25 -30.97
CA ASP A 222 -3.49 2.68 -31.73
C ASP A 222 -4.19 1.49 -32.37
N VAL A 223 -5.49 1.64 -32.61
CA VAL A 223 -6.33 0.63 -33.24
C VAL A 223 -6.67 1.13 -34.64
N GLN A 224 -6.31 0.35 -35.65
CA GLN A 224 -6.74 0.58 -37.02
C GLN A 224 -7.93 -0.33 -37.34
N VAL A 225 -9.04 0.30 -37.72
CA VAL A 225 -10.24 -0.36 -38.22
C VAL A 225 -10.35 0.00 -39.69
N GLU A 226 -10.16 -0.99 -40.56
CA GLU A 226 -10.03 -0.80 -42.02
C GLU A 226 -8.89 0.18 -42.36
N ASN A 227 -9.20 1.40 -42.80
CA ASN A 227 -8.24 2.45 -43.18
C ASN A 227 -8.25 3.65 -42.23
N VAL A 228 -9.00 3.58 -41.12
CA VAL A 228 -9.09 4.68 -40.14
C VAL A 228 -8.37 4.27 -38.87
N VAL A 229 -7.48 5.15 -38.41
CA VAL A 229 -6.64 4.94 -37.22
C VAL A 229 -7.20 5.72 -36.05
N SER A 230 -7.22 5.10 -34.86
CA SER A 230 -7.68 5.76 -33.64
C SER A 230 -6.69 6.79 -33.09
N ASN A 231 -7.10 7.52 -32.06
CA ASN A 231 -6.16 8.27 -31.24
C ASN A 231 -5.14 7.32 -30.57
N PRO A 232 -3.84 7.68 -30.53
CA PRO A 232 -2.83 6.87 -29.87
C PRO A 232 -2.90 7.03 -28.34
N VAL A 233 -2.71 5.93 -27.61
CA VAL A 233 -2.63 5.90 -26.15
C VAL A 233 -1.30 5.29 -25.73
N THR A 234 -0.62 5.92 -24.77
CA THR A 234 0.66 5.41 -24.26
C THR A 234 0.43 4.25 -23.30
N LEU A 235 1.11 3.13 -23.54
CA LEU A 235 1.12 1.94 -22.69
C LEU A 235 2.56 1.67 -22.22
N LEU A 236 2.74 1.37 -20.94
CA LEU A 236 4.04 0.94 -20.41
C LEU A 236 4.11 -0.59 -20.38
N MET A 237 5.00 -1.19 -21.15
CA MET A 237 5.25 -2.63 -21.15
C MET A 237 6.52 -2.90 -20.36
N SER A 238 6.38 -3.44 -19.15
CA SER A 238 7.54 -3.57 -18.26
C SER A 238 8.41 -4.78 -18.60
N PRO A 239 9.75 -4.64 -18.72
CA PRO A 239 10.61 -5.80 -18.93
C PRO A 239 10.68 -6.73 -17.71
N PHE A 240 10.15 -6.33 -16.55
CA PHE A 240 10.22 -7.09 -15.31
C PHE A 240 8.83 -7.40 -14.76
N GLY A 241 8.71 -8.52 -14.05
CA GLY A 241 7.47 -8.90 -13.37
C GLY A 241 7.05 -7.92 -12.26
N ARG A 242 5.76 -7.89 -11.95
CA ARG A 242 5.17 -7.06 -10.88
C ARG A 242 5.82 -7.28 -9.50
N TRP A 243 6.35 -8.47 -9.25
CA TRP A 243 6.97 -8.83 -7.97
C TRP A 243 8.44 -8.41 -7.84
N THR A 244 9.10 -8.02 -8.93
CA THR A 244 10.54 -7.71 -8.93
C THR A 244 10.95 -6.63 -7.92
N PRO A 245 10.26 -5.49 -7.78
CA PRO A 245 10.65 -4.49 -6.77
C PRO A 245 10.53 -5.02 -5.34
N ARG A 246 9.56 -5.92 -5.10
CA ARG A 246 9.35 -6.55 -3.79
C ARG A 246 10.50 -7.50 -3.47
N THR A 247 10.91 -8.34 -4.43
CA THR A 247 12.00 -9.30 -4.21
C THR A 247 13.33 -8.58 -4.01
N PHE A 248 13.62 -7.53 -4.78
CA PHE A 248 14.82 -6.72 -4.57
C PHE A 248 14.84 -6.01 -3.21
N ALA A 249 13.73 -5.38 -2.82
CA ALA A 249 13.63 -4.73 -1.52
C ALA A 249 13.85 -5.74 -0.37
N LEU A 250 13.23 -6.91 -0.43
CA LEU A 250 13.44 -7.99 0.54
C LEU A 250 14.87 -8.54 0.53
N ALA A 251 15.49 -8.68 -0.65
CA ALA A 251 16.87 -9.14 -0.78
C ALA A 251 17.85 -8.15 -0.13
N VAL A 252 17.70 -6.85 -0.37
CA VAL A 252 18.52 -5.82 0.29
C VAL A 252 18.33 -5.86 1.80
N LEU A 253 17.08 -5.99 2.28
CA LEU A 253 16.83 -6.15 3.72
C LEU A 253 17.51 -7.39 4.30
N ALA A 254 17.41 -8.54 3.61
CA ALA A 254 18.06 -9.77 4.02
C ALA A 254 19.59 -9.65 4.05
N VAL A 255 20.17 -8.92 3.10
CA VAL A 255 21.61 -8.61 3.07
C VAL A 255 21.99 -7.74 4.27
N VAL A 256 21.24 -6.68 4.57
CA VAL A 256 21.52 -5.82 5.74
C VAL A 256 21.39 -6.60 7.06
N LEU A 257 20.34 -7.40 7.20
CA LEU A 257 20.16 -8.31 8.34
C LEU A 257 21.29 -9.33 8.42
N GLY A 258 21.72 -9.86 7.27
CA GLY A 258 22.88 -10.73 7.14
C GLY A 258 24.14 -10.04 7.66
N ILE A 259 24.52 -8.89 7.11
CA ILE A 259 25.70 -8.12 7.53
C ILE A 259 25.66 -7.83 9.03
N SER A 260 24.51 -7.39 9.55
CA SER A 260 24.33 -7.16 10.98
C SER A 260 24.50 -8.44 11.81
N TYR A 261 23.89 -9.55 11.38
CA TYR A 261 24.00 -10.83 12.05
C TYR A 261 25.45 -11.36 12.04
N PHE A 262 26.09 -11.39 10.86
CA PHE A 262 27.44 -11.89 10.65
C PHE A 262 28.49 -11.03 11.36
N GLY A 263 28.38 -9.70 11.26
CA GLY A 263 29.28 -8.75 11.94
C GLY A 263 29.20 -8.84 13.47
N ASN A 264 28.01 -9.16 14.00
CA ASN A 264 27.76 -9.26 15.44
C ASN A 264 27.68 -10.71 15.96
N ARG A 265 28.29 -11.68 15.26
CA ARG A 265 28.34 -13.09 15.73
C ARG A 265 29.21 -13.28 16.96
N LYS A 266 30.21 -12.43 17.17
CA LYS A 266 31.08 -12.51 18.34
C LYS A 266 30.24 -12.24 19.59
N GLN A 267 30.43 -13.09 20.61
CA GLN A 267 29.87 -12.84 21.93
C GLN A 267 30.56 -11.61 22.52
N VAL A 268 29.76 -10.74 23.14
CA VAL A 268 30.27 -9.54 23.83
C VAL A 268 30.04 -9.78 25.31
N ASP A 269 31.08 -9.56 26.12
CA ASP A 269 30.97 -9.60 27.57
C ASP A 269 30.13 -8.40 28.02
N VAL A 270 29.10 -8.65 28.81
CA VAL A 270 28.20 -7.61 29.32
C VAL A 270 28.78 -7.07 30.62
N PRO A 271 29.08 -5.76 30.73
CA PRO A 271 29.67 -5.17 31.93
C PRO A 271 28.84 -5.40 33.21
N SER A 272 27.54 -5.60 33.03
CA SER A 272 26.51 -5.67 34.08
C SER A 272 26.01 -7.09 34.33
N THR A 273 26.71 -8.16 33.94
CA THR A 273 26.34 -9.53 34.34
C THR A 273 27.59 -10.39 34.47
N PRO A 274 27.91 -10.97 35.65
CA PRO A 274 29.20 -11.63 35.89
C PRO A 274 29.51 -12.86 35.02
N THR A 275 28.55 -13.41 34.27
CA THR A 275 28.75 -14.71 33.58
C THR A 275 27.98 -14.89 32.27
N GLU A 276 27.13 -13.96 31.84
CA GLU A 276 26.29 -14.18 30.64
C GLU A 276 26.88 -13.52 29.39
N ARG A 277 27.43 -14.36 28.50
CA ARG A 277 27.83 -13.93 27.16
C ARG A 277 26.62 -13.84 26.25
N ILE A 278 26.13 -12.63 26.05
CA ILE A 278 25.07 -12.39 25.06
C ILE A 278 25.65 -12.37 23.63
N ARG A 279 24.85 -12.82 22.67
CA ARG A 279 25.19 -12.69 21.25
C ARG A 279 25.19 -11.21 20.86
N GLY A 280 26.22 -10.76 20.13
CA GLY A 280 26.40 -9.36 19.76
C GLY A 280 25.16 -8.72 19.11
N TRP A 281 24.39 -9.43 18.29
CA TRP A 281 23.19 -8.85 17.66
C TRP A 281 22.10 -8.43 18.67
N ARG A 282 22.04 -9.07 19.86
CA ARG A 282 21.10 -8.68 20.92
C ARG A 282 21.44 -7.32 21.52
N THR A 283 22.70 -6.89 21.43
CA THR A 283 23.16 -5.59 21.97
C THR A 283 22.49 -4.40 21.27
N ILE A 284 22.02 -4.58 20.03
CA ILE A 284 21.28 -3.56 19.29
C ILE A 284 20.00 -3.16 20.03
N TYR A 285 19.35 -4.11 20.71
CA TYR A 285 18.06 -3.89 21.39
C TYR A 285 18.19 -3.77 22.91
N ILE A 286 19.27 -4.29 23.52
CA ILE A 286 19.47 -4.30 24.97
C ILE A 286 20.08 -2.98 25.44
N ASP A 287 19.50 -2.41 26.49
CA ASP A 287 20.08 -1.32 27.25
C ASP A 287 21.00 -1.88 28.35
N PHE A 288 22.31 -1.69 28.23
CA PHE A 288 23.30 -2.34 29.11
C PHE A 288 23.19 -1.92 30.58
N ASP A 289 22.73 -0.69 30.83
CA ASP A 289 22.59 -0.16 32.19
C ASP A 289 21.45 -0.82 32.95
N SER A 290 20.41 -1.26 32.24
CA SER A 290 19.22 -1.88 32.85
C SER A 290 19.06 -3.36 32.48
N ASN A 291 19.92 -3.93 31.65
CA ASN A 291 19.77 -5.28 31.10
C ASN A 291 18.36 -5.59 30.53
N THR A 292 17.63 -4.57 30.05
CA THR A 292 16.28 -4.73 29.47
C THR A 292 16.22 -4.28 28.03
N TYR A 293 15.19 -4.70 27.29
CA TYR A 293 14.99 -4.20 25.93
C TYR A 293 14.57 -2.72 25.90
N SER A 294 15.19 -1.97 24.99
CA SER A 294 14.94 -0.54 24.76
C SER A 294 13.94 -0.31 23.62
N LEU A 295 12.81 0.32 23.96
CA LEU A 295 11.76 0.66 22.99
C LEU A 295 12.23 1.66 21.92
N SER A 296 12.99 2.69 22.31
CA SER A 296 13.47 3.70 21.36
C SER A 296 14.48 3.12 20.36
N ARG A 297 15.33 2.18 20.79
CA ARG A 297 16.23 1.44 19.88
C ARG A 297 15.45 0.55 18.92
N LEU A 298 14.43 -0.17 19.41
CA LEU A 298 13.56 -0.97 18.54
C LEU A 298 12.89 -0.10 17.47
N GLN A 299 12.32 1.04 17.87
CA GLN A 299 11.66 1.95 16.94
C GLN A 299 12.62 2.47 15.87
N LEU A 300 13.83 2.89 16.26
CA LEU A 300 14.85 3.33 15.31
C LEU A 300 15.12 2.23 14.28
N VAL A 301 15.33 1.01 14.74
CA VAL A 301 15.57 -0.15 13.86
C VAL A 301 14.39 -0.40 12.92
N ILE A 302 13.15 -0.43 13.44
CA ILE A 302 11.95 -0.63 12.63
C ILE A 302 11.83 0.45 11.55
N TRP A 303 11.94 1.73 11.90
CA TRP A 303 11.79 2.81 10.92
C TRP A 303 12.94 2.88 9.94
N THR A 304 14.16 2.54 10.33
CA THR A 304 15.28 2.37 9.39
C THR A 304 14.97 1.28 8.36
N PHE A 305 14.46 0.12 8.79
CA PHE A 305 14.09 -0.96 7.88
C PHE A 305 12.92 -0.58 6.96
N VAL A 306 11.88 0.06 7.50
CA VAL A 306 10.73 0.51 6.72
C VAL A 306 11.13 1.55 5.68
N ALA A 307 11.97 2.52 6.07
CA ALA A 307 12.46 3.55 5.16
C ALA A 307 13.35 2.96 4.07
N LEU A 308 14.27 2.07 4.43
CA LEU A 308 15.13 1.38 3.47
C LEU A 308 14.30 0.53 2.49
N PHE A 309 13.35 -0.25 3.00
CA PHE A 309 12.46 -1.06 2.17
C PHE A 309 11.70 -0.22 1.15
N GLY A 310 11.03 0.83 1.63
CA GLY A 310 10.28 1.73 0.75
C GLY A 310 11.19 2.34 -0.30
N TRP A 311 12.33 2.90 0.11
CA TRP A 311 13.27 3.56 -0.80
C TRP A 311 13.79 2.61 -1.89
N VAL A 312 14.16 1.37 -1.54
CA VAL A 312 14.58 0.36 -2.52
C VAL A 312 13.42 -0.02 -3.43
N TYR A 313 12.22 -0.26 -2.88
CA TYR A 313 11.04 -0.60 -3.67
C TYR A 313 10.72 0.47 -4.72
N LEU A 314 10.68 1.74 -4.32
CA LEU A 314 10.42 2.85 -5.23
C LEU A 314 11.55 3.00 -6.26
N SER A 315 12.81 2.93 -5.82
CA SER A 315 13.96 3.05 -6.72
C SER A 315 13.96 1.96 -7.79
N VAL A 316 13.66 0.72 -7.43
CA VAL A 316 13.58 -0.40 -8.38
C VAL A 316 12.34 -0.26 -9.28
N ALA A 317 11.20 0.16 -8.75
CA ALA A 317 10.01 0.41 -9.56
C ALA A 317 10.26 1.50 -10.62
N ARG A 318 10.84 2.64 -10.23
CA ARG A 318 11.13 3.73 -11.17
C ARG A 318 12.22 3.37 -12.18
N SER A 319 13.30 2.74 -11.72
CA SER A 319 14.42 2.37 -12.60
C SER A 319 14.12 1.21 -13.54
N LEU A 320 13.71 0.06 -13.00
CA LEU A 320 13.56 -1.16 -13.78
C LEU A 320 12.21 -1.24 -14.48
N ILE A 321 11.12 -0.83 -13.83
CA ILE A 321 9.77 -0.99 -14.38
C ILE A 321 9.38 0.19 -15.26
N GLN A 322 9.64 1.42 -14.80
CA GLN A 322 9.24 2.63 -15.51
C GLN A 322 10.32 3.16 -16.47
N GLY A 323 11.52 2.57 -16.45
CA GLY A 323 12.65 2.94 -17.31
C GLY A 323 13.27 4.30 -16.97
N MET A 324 13.01 4.84 -15.77
CA MET A 324 13.60 6.09 -15.30
C MET A 324 14.85 5.78 -14.47
N ALA A 325 16.02 5.89 -15.09
CA ALA A 325 17.32 5.71 -14.43
C ALA A 325 17.67 6.86 -13.47
N THR A 326 16.77 7.17 -12.54
CA THR A 326 16.95 8.19 -11.51
C THR A 326 16.88 7.54 -10.14
N PHE A 327 17.77 7.94 -9.24
CA PHE A 327 17.60 7.62 -7.82
C PHE A 327 16.31 8.26 -7.34
N SER A 328 15.51 7.50 -6.59
CA SER A 328 14.29 8.04 -6.03
C SER A 328 14.61 8.91 -4.83
N ASP A 329 13.93 10.05 -4.74
CA ASP A 329 14.00 10.91 -3.56
C ASP A 329 13.48 10.16 -2.33
N ILE A 330 14.02 10.52 -1.17
CA ILE A 330 13.50 10.02 0.10
C ILE A 330 12.12 10.67 0.33
N PRO A 331 11.06 9.89 0.56
CA PRO A 331 9.71 10.41 0.70
C PRO A 331 9.55 11.45 1.80
N ASN A 332 8.71 12.45 1.53
CA ASN A 332 8.27 13.42 2.52
C ASN A 332 7.60 12.70 3.70
N GLY A 333 8.14 12.90 4.91
CA GLY A 333 7.67 12.31 6.16
C GLY A 333 8.56 11.21 6.75
N LEU A 334 9.24 10.39 5.93
CA LEU A 334 10.17 9.37 6.44
C LEU A 334 11.38 9.98 7.17
N PRO A 335 12.04 11.05 6.66
CA PRO A 335 13.05 11.77 7.43
C PRO A 335 12.52 12.30 8.75
N GLY A 336 11.26 12.76 8.78
CA GLY A 336 10.60 13.23 9.99
C GLY A 336 10.46 12.13 11.04
N VAL A 337 10.00 10.94 10.66
CA VAL A 337 9.87 9.81 11.62
C VAL A 337 11.23 9.27 12.06
N LEU A 338 12.21 9.21 11.16
CA LEU A 338 13.58 8.85 11.53
C LEU A 338 14.18 9.88 12.50
N LEU A 339 13.97 11.18 12.25
CA LEU A 339 14.40 12.25 13.14
C LEU A 339 13.72 12.14 14.51
N ILE A 340 12.42 11.86 14.57
CA ILE A 340 11.71 11.59 15.83
C ILE A 340 12.33 10.37 16.54
N SER A 341 12.62 9.29 15.82
CA SER A 341 13.18 8.06 16.40
C SER A 341 14.60 8.25 16.95
N VAL A 342 15.46 8.94 16.20
CA VAL A 342 16.83 9.29 16.60
C VAL A 342 16.78 10.28 17.76
N GLY A 343 16.00 11.36 17.64
CA GLY A 343 15.85 12.38 18.68
C GLY A 343 15.32 11.79 19.98
N THR A 344 14.34 10.89 19.92
CA THR A 344 13.83 10.17 21.09
C THR A 344 14.91 9.28 21.71
N SER A 345 15.70 8.57 20.90
CA SER A 345 16.77 7.71 21.41
C SER A 345 17.86 8.50 22.14
N VAL A 346 18.29 9.61 21.56
CA VAL A 346 19.29 10.51 22.16
C VAL A 346 18.73 11.16 23.43
N ALA A 347 17.53 11.72 23.38
CA ALA A 347 16.89 12.33 24.54
C ALA A 347 16.67 11.31 25.66
N ALA A 348 16.21 10.10 25.33
CA ALA A 348 16.00 9.04 26.30
C ALA A 348 17.32 8.53 26.93
N GLY A 349 18.43 8.58 26.19
CA GLY A 349 19.77 8.29 26.70
C GLY A 349 20.31 9.40 27.60
N GLY A 350 20.14 10.67 27.20
CA GLY A 350 20.51 11.82 28.02
C GLY A 350 19.74 11.90 29.33
N VAL A 351 18.43 11.64 29.31
CA VAL A 351 17.62 11.54 30.53
C VAL A 351 18.11 10.41 31.44
N ALA A 352 18.46 9.24 30.87
CA ALA A 352 18.98 8.12 31.66
C ALA A 352 20.35 8.44 32.29
N ALA A 353 21.21 9.20 31.61
CA ALA A 353 22.51 9.60 32.17
C ALA A 353 22.39 10.57 33.36
N VAL A 354 21.33 11.40 33.40
CA VAL A 354 21.14 12.41 34.46
C VAL A 354 20.24 11.90 35.59
N LYS A 355 19.17 11.20 35.26
CA LYS A 355 18.17 10.69 36.22
C LYS A 355 18.38 9.23 36.59
N GLY A 356 19.40 8.57 36.04
CA GLY A 356 19.60 7.13 36.19
C GLY A 356 18.71 6.29 35.27
N GLY A 357 19.12 5.04 35.08
CA GLY A 357 18.53 4.12 34.12
C GLY A 357 17.11 3.66 34.47
N LYS A 358 16.49 2.95 33.52
CA LYS A 358 15.31 2.13 33.81
C LYS A 358 15.69 1.09 34.87
N SER A 359 14.77 0.75 35.77
CA SER A 359 14.93 -0.40 36.65
C SER A 359 15.39 -1.64 35.89
N ALA A 360 16.34 -2.39 36.47
CA ALA A 360 16.97 -3.53 35.80
C ALA A 360 15.99 -4.66 35.46
N GLY A 361 14.81 -4.70 36.09
CA GLY A 361 13.80 -5.71 35.84
C GLY A 361 14.24 -7.11 36.26
N PRO A 362 13.55 -8.17 35.79
CA PRO A 362 13.99 -9.54 35.96
C PRO A 362 15.36 -9.76 35.32
N PHE A 363 16.16 -10.67 35.87
CA PHE A 363 17.51 -10.96 35.39
C PHE A 363 17.60 -11.26 33.87
N SER A 364 16.54 -11.84 33.30
CA SER A 364 16.44 -12.09 31.86
C SER A 364 15.55 -11.06 31.15
N PRO A 365 16.02 -10.38 30.09
CA PRO A 365 15.20 -9.48 29.30
C PRO A 365 14.03 -10.21 28.65
N SER A 366 12.87 -9.56 28.60
CA SER A 366 11.64 -10.15 28.07
C SER A 366 10.96 -9.22 27.07
N PHE A 367 10.17 -9.77 26.14
CA PHE A 367 9.38 -8.95 25.21
C PHE A 367 8.44 -7.96 25.90
N ARG A 368 8.06 -8.23 27.16
CA ARG A 368 7.24 -7.31 27.95
C ARG A 368 7.96 -5.99 28.23
N ASP A 369 9.29 -5.96 28.19
CA ASP A 369 10.12 -4.80 28.50
C ASP A 369 9.89 -3.60 27.56
N PHE A 370 9.37 -3.87 26.36
CA PHE A 370 9.01 -2.83 25.38
C PHE A 370 7.81 -2.00 25.82
N TYR A 371 6.83 -2.60 26.50
CA TYR A 371 5.59 -1.93 26.91
C TYR A 371 5.36 -1.91 28.42
N SER A 372 6.28 -2.46 29.22
CA SER A 372 6.18 -2.50 30.69
C SER A 372 7.47 -2.02 31.37
N VAL A 373 7.33 -1.66 32.65
CA VAL A 373 8.41 -1.31 33.58
C VAL A 373 8.15 -2.06 34.88
N GLY A 374 9.12 -2.81 35.38
CA GLY A 374 8.96 -3.56 36.64
C GLY A 374 7.81 -4.58 36.61
N GLY A 375 7.42 -5.07 35.43
CA GLY A 375 6.29 -6.00 35.26
C GLY A 375 4.91 -5.34 35.13
N ILE A 376 4.80 -4.02 35.27
CA ILE A 376 3.55 -3.27 35.10
C ILE A 376 3.53 -2.58 33.73
N VAL A 377 2.40 -2.67 33.02
CA VAL A 377 2.22 -2.01 31.72
C VAL A 377 2.33 -0.50 31.91
N ALA A 378 3.23 0.12 31.15
CA ALA A 378 3.47 1.55 31.17
C ALA A 378 2.72 2.18 29.98
N PRO A 379 1.61 2.92 30.21
CA PRO A 379 0.71 3.35 29.13
C PRO A 379 1.40 4.13 28.01
N GLU A 380 2.34 5.02 28.34
CA GLU A 380 3.07 5.82 27.35
C GLU A 380 4.02 4.98 26.49
N ARG A 381 4.59 3.89 27.04
CA ARG A 381 5.39 2.93 26.26
C ARG A 381 4.50 2.07 25.37
N ALA A 382 3.39 1.60 25.91
CA ALA A 382 2.43 0.80 25.15
C ALA A 382 1.89 1.61 23.95
N GLN A 383 1.49 2.86 24.17
CA GLN A 383 1.07 3.77 23.12
C GLN A 383 2.17 3.96 22.07
N PHE A 384 3.40 4.23 22.49
CA PHE A 384 4.51 4.46 21.58
C PHE A 384 4.89 3.22 20.74
N PHE A 385 4.86 2.04 21.36
CA PHE A 385 5.07 0.76 20.70
C PHE A 385 3.96 0.46 19.68
N LEU A 386 2.69 0.63 20.07
CA LEU A 386 1.53 0.35 19.22
C LEU A 386 1.53 1.26 17.98
N TRP A 387 1.74 2.56 18.15
CA TRP A 387 1.77 3.48 17.00
C TRP A 387 2.95 3.21 16.07
N THR A 388 4.09 2.78 16.61
CA THR A 388 5.23 2.34 15.79
C THR A 388 4.86 1.15 14.92
N LEU A 389 4.20 0.13 15.50
CA LEU A 389 3.80 -1.07 14.76
C LEU A 389 2.74 -0.75 13.70
N VAL A 390 1.68 -0.01 14.07
CA VAL A 390 0.60 0.39 13.16
C VAL A 390 1.16 1.22 12.00
N GLY A 391 2.03 2.19 12.29
CA GLY A 391 2.67 3.01 11.26
C GLY A 391 3.55 2.21 10.31
N ALA A 392 4.44 1.38 10.86
CA ALA A 392 5.35 0.55 10.08
C ALA A 392 4.60 -0.44 9.18
N VAL A 393 3.68 -1.22 9.74
CA VAL A 393 2.90 -2.21 8.99
C VAL A 393 2.02 -1.53 7.95
N GLY A 394 1.31 -0.47 8.35
CA GLY A 394 0.46 0.30 7.44
C GLY A 394 1.26 0.83 6.25
N PHE A 395 2.40 1.48 6.49
CA PHE A 395 3.26 2.01 5.44
C PHE A 395 3.71 0.93 4.45
N ILE A 396 4.14 -0.24 4.93
CA ILE A 396 4.57 -1.36 4.09
C ILE A 396 3.40 -1.91 3.26
N VAL A 397 2.24 -2.12 3.88
CA VAL A 397 1.04 -2.62 3.20
C VAL A 397 0.59 -1.65 2.10
N TYR A 398 0.51 -0.34 2.40
CA TYR A 398 0.16 0.67 1.41
C TYR A 398 1.19 0.74 0.28
N THR A 399 2.49 0.69 0.59
CA THR A 399 3.56 0.67 -0.41
C THR A 399 3.43 -0.54 -1.34
N LEU A 400 3.15 -1.71 -0.79
CA LEU A 400 2.97 -2.95 -1.55
C LEU A 400 1.66 -2.98 -2.37
N ALA A 401 0.63 -2.28 -1.92
CA ALA A 401 -0.65 -2.18 -2.62
C ALA A 401 -0.56 -1.31 -3.90
N LEU A 402 0.37 -0.35 -3.93
CA LEU A 402 0.61 0.48 -5.11
C LEU A 402 1.21 -0.31 -6.27
N ASP A 403 0.71 -0.01 -7.47
CA ASP A 403 1.22 -0.58 -8.71
C ASP A 403 2.64 -0.02 -9.00
N PRO A 404 3.68 -0.88 -9.12
CA PRO A 404 5.02 -0.43 -9.43
C PRO A 404 5.15 0.36 -10.74
N ALA A 405 4.25 0.17 -11.69
CA ALA A 405 4.29 0.87 -12.97
C ALA A 405 3.80 2.31 -12.90
N THR A 406 2.98 2.64 -11.90
CA THR A 406 2.38 3.97 -11.74
C THR A 406 2.85 4.69 -10.49
N ILE A 407 3.64 4.03 -9.63
CA ILE A 407 4.15 4.63 -8.40
C ILE A 407 5.19 5.70 -8.72
N GLU A 408 4.84 6.97 -8.51
CA GLU A 408 5.78 8.08 -8.63
C GLU A 408 6.41 8.43 -7.29
N THR A 409 5.62 8.33 -6.21
CA THR A 409 6.03 8.64 -4.85
C THR A 409 5.53 7.58 -3.89
N LEU A 410 6.24 7.39 -2.77
CA LEU A 410 5.75 6.51 -1.72
C LEU A 410 4.57 7.15 -0.97
N PRO A 411 3.71 6.33 -0.34
CA PRO A 411 2.63 6.83 0.49
C PRO A 411 3.16 7.83 1.51
N LYS A 412 2.58 9.03 1.54
CA LYS A 412 2.87 9.99 2.59
C LYS A 412 2.30 9.48 3.89
N LEU A 413 3.10 9.55 4.96
CA LEU A 413 2.55 9.34 6.30
C LEU A 413 1.60 10.51 6.61
N PRO A 414 0.37 10.25 7.09
CA PRO A 414 -0.54 11.33 7.45
C PRO A 414 0.08 12.27 8.49
N GLU A 415 -0.11 13.57 8.33
CA GLU A 415 0.46 14.57 9.25
C GLU A 415 -0.01 14.33 10.70
N GLY A 416 -1.28 13.97 10.89
CA GLY A 416 -1.80 13.59 12.20
C GLY A 416 -1.09 12.37 12.81
N PHE A 417 -0.62 11.43 11.98
CA PHE A 417 0.19 10.31 12.47
C PHE A 417 1.58 10.77 12.92
N LEU A 418 2.23 11.66 12.17
CA LEU A 418 3.53 12.24 12.56
C LEU A 418 3.43 13.02 13.88
N GLN A 419 2.36 13.81 14.04
CA GLN A 419 2.06 14.51 15.28
C GLN A 419 1.82 13.55 16.45
N LEU A 420 1.00 12.50 16.25
CA LEU A 420 0.77 11.48 17.28
C LEU A 420 2.05 10.70 17.64
N ALA A 421 2.89 10.39 16.66
CA ALA A 421 4.19 9.77 16.89
C ALA A 421 5.12 10.69 17.69
N GLY A 422 5.15 11.98 17.36
CA GLY A 422 5.90 13.01 18.08
C GLY A 422 5.40 13.21 19.52
N ILE A 423 4.08 13.28 19.73
CA ILE A 423 3.46 13.36 21.06
C ILE A 423 3.77 12.10 21.87
N SER A 424 3.70 10.91 21.24
CA SER A 424 4.01 9.64 21.92
C SER A 424 5.49 9.55 22.30
N ALA A 425 6.39 10.02 21.44
CA ALA A 425 7.82 10.16 21.72
C ALA A 425 8.09 11.14 22.87
N ALA A 426 7.49 12.32 22.82
CA ALA A 426 7.59 13.33 23.88
C ALA A 426 7.02 12.82 25.21
N GLY A 427 5.87 12.14 25.18
CA GLY A 427 5.26 11.49 26.33
C GLY A 427 6.14 10.37 26.90
N TYR A 428 6.81 9.59 26.07
CA TYR A 428 7.78 8.59 26.50
C TYR A 428 9.01 9.21 27.20
N VAL A 429 9.59 10.26 26.62
CA VAL A 429 10.72 11.00 27.22
C VAL A 429 10.27 11.71 28.50
N GLY A 430 9.13 12.40 28.47
CA GLY A 430 8.55 13.07 29.64
C GLY A 430 8.23 12.08 30.77
N GLY A 431 7.67 10.91 30.43
CA GLY A 431 7.45 9.82 31.37
C GLY A 431 8.75 9.32 32.01
N LYS A 432 9.86 9.28 31.27
CA LYS A 432 11.18 8.99 31.85
C LYS A 432 11.67 10.09 32.79
N ILE A 433 11.39 11.37 32.50
CA ILE A 433 11.80 12.51 33.35
C ILE A 433 11.04 12.53 34.68
N VAL A 434 9.74 12.21 34.66
CA VAL A 434 8.87 12.27 35.84
C VAL A 434 9.04 11.03 36.74
N ARG A 435 9.50 9.91 36.19
CA ARG A 435 9.71 8.67 36.96
C ARG A 435 10.94 8.76 37.84
N LYS A 436 10.82 8.19 39.04
CA LYS A 436 11.98 7.94 39.90
C LYS A 436 12.89 6.90 39.25
N THR A 437 14.18 7.04 39.52
CA THR A 437 15.21 6.06 39.15
C THR A 437 14.82 4.72 39.74
N GLY A 438 14.71 3.70 38.88
CA GLY A 438 14.50 2.34 39.34
C GLY A 438 15.76 1.77 39.97
N PRO A 439 15.65 0.74 40.82
CA PRO A 439 16.83 0.09 41.33
C PRO A 439 17.56 -0.59 40.17
N VAL A 440 18.88 -0.45 40.14
CA VAL A 440 19.82 -1.17 39.28
C VAL A 440 20.90 -1.74 40.20
N LEU A 441 21.09 -3.05 40.16
CA LEU A 441 22.13 -3.73 40.93
C LEU A 441 23.34 -3.96 40.04
N THR A 442 24.54 -3.75 40.58
CA THR A 442 25.82 -4.02 39.92
C THR A 442 26.68 -5.02 40.68
N ASP A 443 26.44 -5.17 41.99
CA ASP A 443 27.07 -6.18 42.82
C ASP A 443 26.19 -6.50 44.02
N VAL A 444 26.12 -7.77 44.41
CA VAL A 444 25.49 -8.20 45.66
C VAL A 444 26.41 -9.19 46.35
N LYS A 445 26.85 -8.83 47.56
CA LYS A 445 27.69 -9.68 48.40
C LYS A 445 26.92 -10.11 49.62
N ALA A 446 26.85 -11.41 49.85
CA ALA A 446 26.16 -11.97 51.01
C ALA A 446 27.17 -12.54 52.01
N GLU A 447 27.06 -12.14 53.28
CA GLU A 447 27.90 -12.61 54.38
C GLU A 447 27.00 -13.09 55.52
N PHE A 448 27.32 -14.25 56.10
CA PHE A 448 26.59 -14.81 57.25
C PHE A 448 27.47 -14.85 58.49
N SER A 449 27.03 -14.19 59.56
CA SER A 449 27.68 -14.26 60.87
C SER A 449 27.03 -15.33 61.73
N THR A 450 27.73 -16.46 61.91
CA THR A 450 27.29 -17.56 62.79
C THR A 450 27.17 -17.13 64.25
N VAL A 451 28.03 -16.20 64.70
CA VAL A 451 28.05 -15.71 66.08
C VAL A 451 26.83 -14.86 66.41
N LYS A 452 26.40 -14.01 65.48
CA LYS A 452 25.25 -13.11 65.66
C LYS A 452 23.94 -13.70 65.13
N ASN A 453 24.00 -14.86 64.46
CA ASN A 453 22.91 -15.42 63.67
C ASN A 453 22.30 -14.38 62.71
N GLU A 454 23.17 -13.61 62.07
CA GLU A 454 22.83 -12.42 61.29
C GLU A 454 23.35 -12.58 59.87
N ALA A 455 22.46 -12.38 58.90
CA ALA A 455 22.80 -12.29 57.49
C ALA A 455 22.95 -10.83 57.08
N THR A 456 24.01 -10.52 56.32
CA THR A 456 24.24 -9.20 55.76
C THR A 456 24.41 -9.30 54.26
N TRP A 457 23.58 -8.57 53.50
CA TRP A 457 23.77 -8.36 52.06
C TRP A 457 24.24 -6.94 51.81
N THR A 458 25.38 -6.79 51.15
CA THR A 458 25.87 -5.50 50.65
C THR A 458 25.47 -5.38 49.19
N LEU A 459 24.51 -4.50 48.92
CA LEU A 459 24.01 -4.17 47.59
C LEU A 459 24.78 -2.96 47.07
N THR A 460 25.35 -3.05 45.88
CA THR A 460 25.96 -1.91 45.16
C THR A 460 25.20 -1.71 43.85
N GLY A 461 24.99 -0.44 43.47
CA GLY A 461 24.16 -0.11 42.32
C GLY A 461 23.78 1.37 42.24
N SER A 462 22.58 1.63 41.71
CA SER A 462 21.94 2.95 41.66
C SER A 462 20.44 2.83 41.94
N GLY A 463 19.83 3.93 42.39
CA GLY A 463 18.39 3.98 42.65
C GLY A 463 17.88 3.04 43.75
N LEU A 464 18.70 2.68 44.75
CA LEU A 464 18.31 1.72 45.79
C LEU A 464 17.58 2.42 46.95
N ALA A 465 16.37 2.00 47.30
CA ALA A 465 15.59 2.62 48.38
C ALA A 465 15.76 1.91 49.74
N LYS A 466 15.94 2.67 50.84
CA LYS A 466 16.04 2.12 52.21
C LYS A 466 14.76 1.38 52.67
N ASN A 467 13.60 1.84 52.22
CA ASN A 467 12.31 1.23 52.52
C ASN A 467 11.83 0.27 51.42
N ALA A 468 12.76 -0.27 50.63
CA ALA A 468 12.46 -1.33 49.68
C ALA A 468 12.05 -2.61 50.41
N THR A 469 11.36 -3.49 49.69
CA THR A 469 11.14 -4.87 50.11
C THR A 469 12.24 -5.75 49.50
N PHE A 470 12.71 -6.73 50.28
CA PHE A 470 13.80 -7.60 49.90
C PHE A 470 13.31 -9.05 49.88
N SER A 471 13.71 -9.79 48.86
CA SER A 471 13.43 -11.21 48.71
C SER A 471 14.63 -11.91 48.11
N PHE A 472 14.67 -13.23 48.20
CA PHE A 472 15.62 -14.06 47.47
C PHE A 472 14.87 -15.10 46.65
N LYS A 473 15.48 -15.51 45.55
CA LYS A 473 14.99 -16.56 44.69
C LYS A 473 15.97 -17.72 44.71
N GLU A 474 15.45 -18.92 44.93
CA GLU A 474 16.23 -20.14 44.83
C GLU A 474 15.67 -21.03 43.71
N GLY A 475 16.56 -21.55 42.89
CA GLY A 475 16.22 -22.44 41.78
C GLY A 475 17.28 -23.51 41.59
N ASP A 476 16.86 -24.68 41.14
CA ASP A 476 17.75 -25.81 40.83
C ASP A 476 18.38 -25.72 39.42
N GLY A 477 18.08 -24.63 38.69
CA GLY A 477 18.49 -24.45 37.30
C GLY A 477 17.51 -25.02 36.27
N THR A 478 16.45 -25.71 36.71
CA THR A 478 15.48 -26.41 35.83
C THR A 478 14.06 -25.86 35.93
N GLN A 479 13.68 -25.26 37.07
CA GLN A 479 12.37 -24.64 37.29
C GLN A 479 12.45 -23.13 37.53
N VAL A 480 11.32 -22.45 37.37
CA VAL A 480 11.19 -21.01 37.71
C VAL A 480 11.54 -20.86 39.20
N PRO A 481 12.54 -20.03 39.55
CA PRO A 481 12.98 -19.89 40.94
C PRO A 481 11.84 -19.44 41.85
N THR A 482 11.74 -20.08 43.02
CA THR A 482 10.73 -19.72 44.03
C THR A 482 11.21 -18.49 44.80
N GLU A 483 10.38 -17.44 44.84
CA GLU A 483 10.70 -16.19 45.53
C GLU A 483 10.23 -16.24 46.99
N SER A 484 11.17 -16.02 47.91
CA SER A 484 10.94 -16.01 49.36
C SER A 484 11.25 -14.62 49.94
N PRO A 485 10.32 -14.00 50.69
CA PRO A 485 10.55 -12.67 51.26
C PRO A 485 11.51 -12.71 52.46
N LEU A 486 12.36 -11.69 52.58
CA LEU A 486 13.22 -11.46 53.74
C LEU A 486 12.45 -10.68 54.82
N VAL A 487 11.53 -11.35 55.51
CA VAL A 487 10.67 -10.74 56.53
C VAL A 487 11.51 -10.24 57.71
N GLY A 488 11.38 -8.97 58.06
CA GLY A 488 12.13 -8.35 59.17
C GLY A 488 13.55 -7.89 58.80
N ALA A 489 13.92 -7.89 57.53
CA ALA A 489 15.17 -7.30 57.07
C ALA A 489 15.15 -5.77 57.26
N THR A 490 16.27 -5.20 57.72
CA THR A 490 16.48 -3.77 57.85
C THR A 490 17.57 -3.31 56.88
N ALA A 491 17.37 -2.16 56.23
CA ALA A 491 18.37 -1.60 55.32
C ALA A 491 19.01 -0.34 55.92
N GLU A 492 20.33 -0.34 55.93
CA GLU A 492 21.17 0.78 56.35
C GLU A 492 21.92 1.34 55.12
N ALA A 493 22.16 2.65 55.12
CA ALA A 493 22.98 3.30 54.10
C ALA A 493 23.62 4.56 54.68
N ALA A 494 24.87 4.82 54.31
CA ALA A 494 25.56 6.04 54.68
C ALA A 494 25.08 7.22 53.81
N SER A 495 25.11 8.44 54.37
CA SER A 495 24.77 9.65 53.60
C SER A 495 25.70 9.89 52.42
N ALA A 496 26.95 9.41 52.49
CA ALA A 496 27.92 9.47 51.40
C ALA A 496 27.52 8.61 50.19
N ASP A 497 26.63 7.63 50.39
CA ASP A 497 26.14 6.73 49.33
C ASP A 497 24.86 7.24 48.67
N GLN A 498 24.41 8.48 48.92
CA GLN A 498 23.20 9.03 48.28
C GLN A 498 23.33 9.14 46.76
N ASP A 499 22.24 8.84 46.05
CA ASP A 499 22.20 8.76 44.58
C ASP A 499 21.30 9.84 43.98
N GLY A 500 21.69 11.10 44.17
CA GLY A 500 20.98 12.28 43.65
C GLY A 500 19.68 12.61 44.39
N ASP A 501 18.76 11.65 44.55
CA ASP A 501 17.57 11.76 45.39
C ASP A 501 17.92 11.38 46.84
N ALA A 502 17.48 12.17 47.82
CA ALA A 502 17.75 11.94 49.24
C ALA A 502 17.20 10.58 49.76
N THR A 503 16.26 9.99 49.04
CA THR A 503 15.65 8.69 49.36
C THR A 503 16.31 7.50 48.66
N LEU A 504 17.24 7.73 47.74
CA LEU A 504 17.90 6.70 46.93
C LEU A 504 19.41 6.64 47.20
N PHE A 505 19.98 5.44 47.11
CA PHE A 505 21.36 5.15 47.48
C PHE A 505 22.06 4.30 46.42
N LYS A 506 23.38 4.46 46.30
CA LYS A 506 24.28 3.64 45.48
C LYS A 506 24.74 2.38 46.20
N LYS A 507 24.64 2.37 47.52
CA LYS A 507 25.02 1.24 48.36
C LYS A 507 24.00 1.07 49.48
N LEU A 508 23.52 -0.15 49.68
CA LEU A 508 22.66 -0.53 50.81
C LEU A 508 23.25 -1.74 51.51
N THR A 509 23.22 -1.71 52.84
CA THR A 509 23.53 -2.87 53.68
C THR A 509 22.22 -3.40 54.26
N VAL A 510 21.78 -4.56 53.80
CA VAL A 510 20.56 -5.22 54.27
C VAL A 510 20.93 -6.25 55.32
N LYS A 511 20.39 -6.12 56.52
CA LYS A 511 20.62 -7.04 57.65
C LYS A 511 19.36 -7.81 57.99
N MET A 512 19.50 -9.08 58.31
CA MET A 512 18.40 -9.91 58.79
C MET A 512 18.87 -10.76 59.97
N LEU A 513 18.18 -10.61 61.10
CA LEU A 513 18.35 -11.49 62.25
C LEU A 513 17.59 -12.80 62.01
N ASN A 514 18.18 -13.92 62.41
CA ASN A 514 17.60 -15.25 62.23
C ASN A 514 17.33 -15.59 60.76
N ALA A 515 18.26 -15.21 59.87
CA ALA A 515 18.12 -15.51 58.46
C ALA A 515 18.02 -17.03 58.22
N PRO A 516 17.18 -17.47 57.28
CA PRO A 516 17.06 -18.89 56.96
C PRO A 516 18.43 -19.41 56.49
N LYS A 517 18.95 -20.44 57.18
CA LYS A 517 20.25 -21.07 56.84
C LYS A 517 20.33 -21.50 55.37
N GLU A 518 19.18 -21.81 54.79
CA GLU A 518 18.99 -22.18 53.39
C GLU A 518 19.49 -21.09 52.42
N ALA A 519 19.27 -19.80 52.73
CA ALA A 519 19.71 -18.68 51.90
C ALA A 519 21.25 -18.56 51.76
N PHE A 520 21.99 -19.24 52.65
CA PHE A 520 23.46 -19.21 52.73
C PHE A 520 24.11 -20.60 52.60
N ALA A 521 23.32 -21.68 52.50
CA ALA A 521 23.87 -23.02 52.35
C ALA A 521 24.71 -23.10 51.07
N PRO A 522 25.89 -23.75 51.05
CA PRO A 522 26.64 -23.92 49.81
C PRO A 522 25.74 -24.62 48.79
N ALA A 523 25.72 -24.10 47.55
CA ALA A 523 24.92 -24.67 46.49
C ALA A 523 25.19 -26.18 46.39
N ALA A 524 24.14 -27.01 46.47
CA ALA A 524 24.30 -28.46 46.38
C ALA A 524 25.12 -28.81 45.12
N PRO A 525 26.07 -29.75 45.22
CA PRO A 525 26.87 -30.17 44.08
C PRO A 525 25.93 -30.61 42.96
N PRO A 526 26.24 -30.27 41.69
CA PRO A 526 25.40 -30.69 40.58
C PRO A 526 25.19 -32.22 40.64
N PRO A 527 23.97 -32.71 40.37
CA PRO A 527 23.75 -34.16 40.31
C PRO A 527 24.74 -34.75 39.31
N PRO A 528 25.35 -35.92 39.61
CA PRO A 528 26.33 -36.53 38.73
C PRO A 528 25.72 -36.68 37.34
N ALA A 529 26.40 -36.13 36.32
CA ALA A 529 25.93 -36.18 34.94
C ALA A 529 25.64 -37.63 34.57
N SER A 530 24.36 -37.97 34.41
CA SER A 530 23.97 -39.28 33.94
C SER A 530 24.58 -39.47 32.56
N ALA A 531 25.50 -40.43 32.44
CA ALA A 531 26.11 -40.85 31.19
C ALA A 531 25.05 -41.50 30.28
N GLY A 532 24.22 -40.67 29.65
CA GLY A 532 23.21 -41.05 28.68
C GLY A 532 23.70 -40.74 27.26
N ALA A 533 23.78 -41.78 26.45
CA ALA A 533 24.41 -41.81 25.15
C ALA A 533 23.80 -40.88 24.09
N GLY A 534 24.69 -40.29 23.28
CA GLY A 534 24.60 -40.13 21.83
C GLY A 534 23.30 -39.62 21.21
N GLY A 535 23.26 -38.34 20.86
CA GLY A 535 22.27 -37.79 19.94
C GLY A 535 22.59 -36.35 19.55
N ALA A 536 23.29 -36.18 18.43
CA ALA A 536 23.59 -34.87 17.85
C ALA A 536 22.35 -34.24 17.21
N ALA A 537 21.88 -33.12 17.75
CA ALA A 537 21.19 -32.05 17.02
C ALA A 537 21.10 -30.82 17.93
N GLY A 538 21.43 -29.64 17.40
CA GLY A 538 21.60 -28.39 18.16
C GLY A 538 20.41 -27.99 19.03
N ALA A 539 20.51 -28.29 20.32
CA ALA A 539 19.64 -27.71 21.33
C ALA A 539 20.04 -26.25 21.51
N ALA A 540 19.10 -25.33 21.22
CA ALA A 540 19.16 -23.97 21.72
C ALA A 540 19.41 -24.04 23.24
N GLY A 541 20.53 -23.50 23.70
CA GLY A 541 20.97 -23.60 25.09
C GLY A 541 19.81 -23.25 26.02
N GLN A 542 19.39 -24.23 26.84
CA GLN A 542 18.46 -23.96 27.91
C GLN A 542 19.06 -22.86 28.79
N PRO A 543 18.26 -21.86 29.19
CA PRO A 543 18.74 -20.82 30.10
C PRO A 543 19.21 -21.49 31.38
N THR A 544 20.51 -21.46 31.66
CA THR A 544 21.04 -21.85 32.95
C THR A 544 20.60 -20.80 33.95
N PHE A 545 19.51 -21.06 34.67
CA PHE A 545 19.07 -20.16 35.73
C PHE A 545 20.14 -20.12 36.84
N HIS A 546 20.46 -18.92 37.30
CA HIS A 546 21.32 -18.76 38.47
C HIS A 546 20.67 -19.45 39.67
N LYS A 547 21.46 -20.21 40.44
CA LYS A 547 20.95 -20.95 41.60
C LYS A 547 20.32 -20.04 42.65
N ARG A 548 20.82 -18.80 42.76
CA ARG A 548 20.34 -17.79 43.72
C ARG A 548 20.34 -16.40 43.12
N LEU A 549 19.25 -15.66 43.36
CA LEU A 549 19.12 -14.26 42.99
C LEU A 549 18.60 -13.47 44.19
N PHE A 550 19.21 -12.33 44.45
CA PHE A 550 18.71 -11.34 45.40
C PHE A 550 17.76 -10.43 44.65
N VAL A 551 16.64 -10.09 45.28
CA VAL A 551 15.59 -9.27 44.69
C VAL A 551 15.35 -8.08 45.59
N ILE A 552 15.35 -6.90 44.99
CA ILE A 552 14.95 -5.65 45.63
C ILE A 552 13.76 -5.07 44.89
N VAL A 553 12.71 -4.67 45.61
CA VAL A 553 11.55 -3.97 45.06
C VAL A 553 11.36 -2.66 45.82
N ASN A 554 11.60 -1.55 45.13
CA ASN A 554 11.41 -0.21 45.67
C ASN A 554 9.91 0.07 45.96
N PRO A 555 9.59 1.08 46.79
CA PRO A 555 8.21 1.40 47.16
C PRO A 555 7.28 1.75 45.99
N ASP A 556 7.84 2.16 44.85
CA ASP A 556 7.11 2.46 43.62
C ASP A 556 6.85 1.20 42.76
N GLY A 557 7.22 0.01 43.25
CA GLY A 557 7.06 -1.27 42.58
C GLY A 557 8.16 -1.60 41.57
N GLN A 558 9.16 -0.73 41.40
CA GLN A 558 10.29 -1.01 40.52
C GLN A 558 11.22 -2.07 41.14
N ARG A 559 11.74 -2.98 40.31
CA ARG A 559 12.38 -4.23 40.75
C ARG A 559 13.73 -4.47 40.08
N ALA A 560 14.73 -4.85 40.86
CA ALA A 560 16.00 -5.37 40.34
C ALA A 560 16.32 -6.74 40.93
N GLU A 561 17.04 -7.54 40.14
CA GLU A 561 17.53 -8.86 40.54
C GLU A 561 19.01 -8.99 40.26
N TRP A 562 19.75 -9.68 41.13
CA TRP A 562 21.18 -9.92 40.93
C TRP A 562 21.65 -11.22 41.59
N PRO A 563 22.55 -11.99 40.96
CA PRO A 563 23.14 -13.17 41.59
C PRO A 563 24.03 -12.79 42.77
N TYR A 564 24.01 -13.58 43.86
CA TYR A 564 24.80 -13.33 45.07
C TYR A 564 25.41 -14.59 45.66
#